data_AF-A0A8S0TAG7-F1
#
_entry.id   AF-A0A8S0TAG7-F1
#
_cell.length_a   1.000
_cell.length_b   1.000
_cell.length_c   1.000
_cell.angle_alpha   90.00
_cell.angle_beta   90.00
_cell.angle_gamma   90.00
#
_symmetry.space_group_name_H-M   'P 1'
#
loop_
_entity.id
_entity.type
_entity.pdbx_description
1 polymer ?
#
loop_
_entity_poly.entity_id
_entity_poly.type
_entity_poly.pdbx_seq_one_letter_code
_entity_poly.pdbx_strand_id
1 'polypeptide(L)'
;MLNQFGLQDHDWLCGLYNERSCWVPCYLKITFWAGMSTTLQSEGINAFFDSYVHSKISLKLFVEQYKRALRNKVEKEFQADFRSFSQMVPCVTTYDMEKQFQEVYTITKFREFQ
;
A
#
# COMPACT_ATOMS: atom_id res chain seq x y z
N MET A 1 26.09 -5.42 -3.39
CA MET A 1 25.75 -5.46 -1.96
C MET A 1 25.54 -6.90 -1.50
N LEU A 2 24.45 -7.60 -1.88
CA LEU A 2 24.25 -9.01 -1.49
C LEU A 2 25.39 -9.94 -1.94
N ASN A 3 25.85 -9.77 -3.18
CA ASN A 3 26.96 -10.57 -3.74
C ASN A 3 28.30 -10.27 -3.04
N GLN A 4 28.48 -9.07 -2.52
CA GLN A 4 29.71 -8.64 -1.85
C GLN A 4 29.83 -9.25 -0.45
N PHE A 5 28.71 -9.60 0.17
CA PHE A 5 28.65 -10.20 1.50
C PHE A 5 28.29 -11.70 1.47
N GLY A 6 28.17 -12.32 0.29
CA GLY A 6 27.82 -13.73 0.15
C GLY A 6 26.41 -14.07 0.65
N LEU A 7 25.48 -13.11 0.68
CA LEU A 7 24.13 -13.28 1.25
C LEU A 7 23.07 -13.67 0.22
N GLN A 8 23.48 -14.23 -0.92
CA GLN A 8 22.59 -14.55 -2.05
C GLN A 8 21.67 -15.73 -1.77
N ASP A 9 22.06 -16.64 -0.87
CA ASP A 9 21.31 -17.84 -0.52
C ASP A 9 20.13 -17.56 0.43
N HIS A 10 19.97 -16.32 0.89
CA HIS A 10 18.86 -15.91 1.75
C HIS A 10 17.73 -15.29 0.93
N ASP A 11 16.77 -16.11 0.50
CA ASP A 11 15.61 -15.70 -0.29
C ASP A 11 14.87 -14.48 0.28
N TRP A 12 14.67 -14.45 1.61
CA TRP A 12 14.00 -13.34 2.28
C TRP A 12 14.77 -12.02 2.14
N LEU A 13 16.10 -12.08 2.22
CA LEU A 13 16.98 -10.93 2.16
C LEU A 13 17.11 -10.44 0.71
N CYS A 14 17.16 -11.38 -0.23
CA CYS A 14 17.07 -11.13 -1.66
C CYS A 14 15.76 -10.43 -2.02
N GLY A 15 14.62 -10.92 -1.50
CA GLY A 15 13.32 -10.29 -1.66
C GLY A 15 13.29 -8.85 -1.13
N LEU A 16 13.73 -8.67 0.13
CA LEU A 16 13.78 -7.34 0.76
C LEU A 16 14.67 -6.36 -0.01
N TYR A 17 15.81 -6.84 -0.52
CA TYR A 17 16.74 -6.04 -1.31
C TYR A 17 16.17 -5.69 -2.68
N ASN A 18 15.43 -6.59 -3.33
CA ASN A 18 14.76 -6.32 -4.60
C ASN A 18 13.68 -5.24 -4.44
N GLU A 19 12.95 -5.24 -3.32
CA GLU A 19 11.89 -4.26 -3.03
C GLU A 19 12.41 -2.95 -2.41
N ARG A 20 13.74 -2.73 -2.36
CA ARG A 20 14.35 -1.54 -1.72
C ARG A 20 13.80 -0.21 -2.22
N SER A 21 13.35 -0.14 -3.47
CA SER A 21 12.72 1.07 -4.03
C SER A 21 11.43 1.48 -3.32
N CYS A 22 10.76 0.54 -2.65
CA CYS A 22 9.47 0.74 -2.01
C CYS A 22 9.58 1.19 -0.54
N TRP A 23 10.75 1.07 0.10
CA TRP A 23 10.91 1.35 1.54
C TRP A 23 12.18 2.11 1.92
N VAL A 24 13.23 2.12 1.08
CA VAL A 24 14.46 2.87 1.38
C VAL A 24 14.27 4.35 1.04
N PRO A 25 14.45 5.28 2.01
CA PRO A 25 14.16 6.71 1.84
C PRO A 25 14.83 7.38 0.63
N CYS A 26 16.04 6.94 0.25
CA CYS A 26 16.76 7.50 -0.90
C CYS A 26 16.02 7.30 -2.23
N TYR A 27 15.30 6.19 -2.39
CA TYR A 27 14.50 5.92 -3.60
C TYR A 27 13.11 6.56 -3.53
N LEU A 28 12.60 6.83 -2.33
CA LEU A 28 11.28 7.45 -2.15
C LEU A 28 11.27 8.93 -2.56
N LYS A 29 12.41 9.62 -2.49
CA LYS A 29 12.52 11.06 -2.80
C LYS A 29 12.24 11.42 -4.27
N ILE A 30 12.35 10.45 -5.18
CA ILE A 30 12.22 10.68 -6.63
C ILE A 30 10.88 10.21 -7.19
N THR A 31 10.02 9.64 -6.34
CA THR A 31 8.73 9.07 -6.75
C THR A 31 7.60 9.81 -6.06
N PHE A 32 6.55 10.15 -6.80
CA PHE A 32 5.34 10.73 -6.23
C PHE A 32 4.45 9.61 -5.66
N TRP A 33 4.05 9.75 -4.39
CA TRP A 33 3.27 8.73 -3.66
C TRP A 33 1.84 9.16 -3.33
N ALA A 34 1.31 10.22 -3.96
CA ALA A 34 -0.05 10.72 -3.70
C ALA A 34 -0.36 10.91 -2.19
N GLY A 35 0.61 11.45 -1.44
CA GLY A 35 0.48 11.69 0.00
C GLY A 35 0.65 10.46 0.89
N MET A 36 0.92 9.26 0.33
CA MET A 36 1.28 8.08 1.11
C MET A 36 2.76 8.14 1.52
N SER A 37 3.05 8.84 2.62
CA SER A 37 4.36 8.75 3.26
C SER A 37 4.48 7.49 4.13
N THR A 38 5.70 7.00 4.31
CA THR A 38 6.00 5.78 5.09
C THR A 38 5.48 5.84 6.54
N THR A 39 5.41 7.01 7.15
CA THR A 39 4.89 7.19 8.52
C THR A 39 3.37 7.10 8.59
N LEU A 40 2.65 7.77 7.68
CA LEU A 40 1.19 7.67 7.56
C LEU A 40 0.73 6.23 7.30
N GLN A 41 1.55 5.45 6.59
CA GLN A 41 1.30 4.03 6.35
C GLN A 41 1.37 3.20 7.63
N SER A 42 2.37 3.42 8.49
CA SER A 42 2.49 2.71 9.77
C SER A 42 1.39 3.11 10.76
N GLU A 43 0.99 4.39 10.80
CA GLU A 43 -0.13 4.87 11.63
C GLU A 43 -1.47 4.30 11.16
N GLY A 44 -1.70 4.27 9.85
CA GLY A 44 -2.88 3.65 9.26
C GLY A 44 -2.93 2.13 9.45
N ILE A 45 -1.77 1.45 9.40
CA ILE A 45 -1.66 0.02 9.70
C ILE A 45 -1.95 -0.26 11.18
N ASN A 46 -1.40 0.55 12.09
CA ASN A 46 -1.68 0.41 13.52
C ASN A 46 -3.17 0.65 13.81
N ALA A 47 -3.74 1.75 13.31
CA ALA A 47 -5.17 2.04 13.47
C ALA A 47 -6.08 0.96 12.85
N PHE A 48 -5.64 0.36 11.74
CA PHE A 48 -6.35 -0.77 11.13
C PHE A 48 -6.37 -1.98 12.06
N PHE A 49 -5.23 -2.34 12.66
CA PHE A 49 -5.10 -3.48 13.55
C PHE A 49 -5.59 -3.25 14.98
N ASP A 50 -5.71 -2.00 15.44
CA ASP A 50 -6.24 -1.66 16.77
C ASP A 50 -7.62 -2.26 17.02
N SER A 51 -8.45 -2.37 15.97
CA SER A 51 -9.78 -2.99 16.07
C SER A 51 -9.74 -4.53 16.18
N TYR A 52 -8.62 -5.17 15.85
CA TYR A 52 -8.45 -6.61 15.79
C TYR A 52 -7.57 -7.17 16.92
N VAL A 53 -6.67 -6.35 17.48
CA VAL A 53 -5.63 -6.77 18.42
C VAL A 53 -5.88 -6.12 19.78
N HIS A 54 -5.97 -6.94 20.83
CA HIS A 54 -6.08 -6.47 22.22
C HIS A 54 -4.95 -7.08 23.03
N SER A 55 -4.47 -6.39 24.08
CA SER A 55 -3.30 -6.83 24.87
C SER A 55 -3.41 -8.22 25.50
N LYS A 56 -4.62 -8.79 25.61
CA LYS A 56 -4.90 -10.10 26.19
C LYS A 56 -5.20 -11.20 25.15
N ILE A 57 -4.98 -10.93 23.87
CA ILE A 57 -5.22 -11.91 22.79
C ILE A 57 -4.17 -13.03 22.81
N SER A 58 -4.59 -14.29 22.68
CA SER A 58 -3.66 -15.41 22.52
C SER A 58 -3.04 -15.38 21.11
N LEU A 59 -1.82 -15.93 20.96
CA LEU A 59 -1.14 -15.96 19.66
C LEU A 59 -1.98 -16.64 18.56
N LYS A 60 -2.70 -17.71 18.91
CA LYS A 60 -3.61 -18.40 17.99
C LYS A 60 -4.71 -17.46 17.50
N LEU A 61 -5.35 -16.74 18.41
CA LEU A 61 -6.44 -15.81 18.09
C LEU A 61 -5.90 -14.60 17.31
N PHE A 62 -4.68 -14.15 17.59
CA PHE A 62 -4.00 -13.11 16.81
C PHE A 62 -3.84 -13.50 15.35
N VAL A 63 -3.33 -14.72 15.07
CA VAL A 63 -3.16 -15.18 13.68
C VAL A 63 -4.50 -15.26 12.94
N GLU A 64 -5.57 -15.68 13.62
CA GLU A 64 -6.91 -15.74 13.04
C GLU A 64 -7.46 -14.34 12.73
N GLN A 65 -7.33 -13.40 13.67
CA GLN A 65 -7.76 -12.01 13.47
C GLN A 65 -6.91 -11.31 12.40
N TYR A 66 -5.60 -11.55 12.35
CA TYR A 66 -4.72 -11.04 11.31
C TYR A 66 -5.18 -11.50 9.91
N LYS A 67 -5.46 -12.80 9.75
CA LYS A 67 -5.98 -13.33 8.48
C LYS A 67 -7.33 -12.71 8.11
N ARG A 68 -8.20 -12.48 9.09
CA ARG A 68 -9.50 -11.82 8.88
C ARG A 68 -9.34 -10.36 8.46
N ALA A 69 -8.45 -9.64 9.12
CA ALA A 69 -8.11 -8.27 8.79
C ALA A 69 -7.56 -8.19 7.35
N LEU A 70 -6.59 -9.04 7.02
CA LEU A 70 -6.03 -9.11 5.66
C LEU A 70 -7.10 -9.36 4.59
N ARG A 71 -8.01 -10.31 4.81
CA ARG A 71 -9.15 -10.55 3.89
C ARG A 71 -10.04 -9.32 3.75
N ASN A 72 -10.36 -8.64 4.85
CA ASN A 72 -11.18 -7.43 4.81
C ASN A 72 -10.51 -6.31 3.99
N LYS A 73 -9.19 -6.17 4.15
CA LYS A 73 -8.39 -5.19 3.39
C LYS A 73 -8.44 -5.49 1.89
N VAL A 74 -8.19 -6.74 1.49
CA VAL A 74 -8.22 -7.16 0.07
C VAL A 74 -9.63 -6.99 -0.53
N GLU A 75 -10.67 -7.33 0.22
CA GLU A 75 -12.07 -7.15 -0.24
C GLU A 75 -12.39 -5.67 -0.48
N LYS A 76 -11.98 -4.78 0.43
CA LYS A 76 -12.19 -3.33 0.27
C LYS A 76 -11.42 -2.77 -0.92
N GLU A 77 -10.19 -3.24 -1.14
CA GLU A 77 -9.37 -2.88 -2.30
C GLU A 77 -10.06 -3.30 -3.60
N PHE A 78 -10.49 -4.56 -3.69
CA PHE A 78 -11.22 -5.07 -4.84
C PHE A 78 -12.50 -4.27 -5.14
N GLN A 79 -13.27 -3.89 -4.11
CA GLN A 79 -14.45 -3.05 -4.28
C GLN A 79 -14.11 -1.63 -4.76
N ALA A 80 -13.00 -1.05 -4.29
CA ALA A 80 -12.54 0.26 -4.73
C ALA A 80 -12.06 0.23 -6.19
N ASP A 81 -11.35 -0.83 -6.59
CA ASP A 81 -10.93 -1.04 -7.96
C ASP A 81 -12.12 -1.24 -8.88
N PHE A 82 -13.05 -2.12 -8.51
CA PHE A 82 -14.27 -2.36 -9.29
C PHE A 82 -15.08 -1.07 -9.50
N ARG A 83 -15.21 -0.24 -8.45
CA ARG A 83 -15.84 1.09 -8.58
C ARG A 83 -15.05 1.99 -9.53
N SER A 84 -13.73 1.97 -9.44
CA SER A 84 -12.86 2.78 -10.31
C SER A 84 -12.97 2.39 -11.79
N PHE A 85 -13.07 1.11 -12.09
CA PHE A 85 -13.31 0.62 -13.45
C PHE A 85 -14.73 0.90 -13.96
N SER A 86 -15.73 0.82 -13.08
CA SER A 86 -17.14 0.94 -13.48
C SER A 86 -17.66 2.39 -13.53
N GLN A 87 -17.07 3.30 -12.76
CA GLN A 87 -17.51 4.69 -12.63
C GLN A 87 -16.37 5.65 -12.94
N MET A 88 -16.05 5.82 -14.21
CA MET A 88 -15.00 6.76 -14.62
C MET A 88 -15.43 8.20 -14.35
N VAL A 89 -14.74 8.89 -13.43
CA VAL A 89 -14.98 10.31 -13.11
C VAL A 89 -14.29 11.17 -14.16
N PRO A 90 -14.99 12.04 -14.91
CA PRO A 90 -14.37 12.83 -15.98
C PRO A 90 -13.29 13.77 -15.45
N CYS A 91 -12.25 13.98 -16.26
CA CYS A 91 -11.27 15.02 -16.02
C CYS A 91 -11.93 16.40 -16.13
N VAL A 92 -11.64 17.28 -15.17
CA VAL A 92 -12.16 18.66 -15.14
C VAL A 92 -11.28 19.57 -15.99
N THR A 93 -9.98 19.28 -16.06
CA THR A 93 -9.00 20.05 -16.82
C THR A 93 -8.57 19.31 -18.08
N THR A 94 -7.90 20.02 -18.98
CA THR A 94 -7.31 19.46 -20.20
C THR A 94 -5.89 18.94 -20.00
N TYR A 95 -5.38 18.94 -18.78
CA TYR A 95 -4.00 18.50 -18.51
C TYR A 95 -3.87 16.98 -18.61
N ASP A 96 -2.85 16.52 -19.34
CA ASP A 96 -2.60 15.08 -19.52
C ASP A 96 -2.24 14.36 -18.21
N MET A 97 -1.75 15.09 -17.20
CA MET A 97 -1.48 14.53 -15.86
C MET A 97 -2.77 14.02 -15.19
N GLU A 98 -3.91 14.65 -15.43
CA GLU A 98 -5.18 14.24 -14.83
C GLU A 98 -5.64 12.89 -15.38
N LYS A 99 -5.45 12.64 -16.68
CA LYS A 99 -5.69 11.32 -17.29
C LYS A 99 -4.77 10.25 -16.72
N GLN A 100 -3.48 10.55 -16.54
CA GLN A 100 -2.54 9.62 -15.93
C GLN A 100 -2.94 9.26 -14.49
N PHE A 101 -3.37 10.24 -13.70
CA PHE A 101 -3.83 9.99 -12.33
C PHE A 101 -5.12 9.16 -12.29
N GLN A 102 -6.05 9.40 -13.22
CA GLN A 102 -7.29 8.65 -13.36
C GLN A 102 -7.05 7.17 -13.69
N GLU A 103 -6.04 6.86 -14.52
CA GLU A 103 -5.69 5.49 -14.89
C GLU A 103 -4.94 4.74 -13.77
N VAL A 104 -4.13 5.45 -12.98
CA VAL A 104 -3.23 4.84 -11.99
C VAL A 104 -3.85 4.74 -10.59
N TYR A 105 -4.75 5.65 -10.22
CA TYR A 105 -5.30 5.74 -8.87
C TYR A 105 -6.80 5.46 -8.81
N THR A 106 -7.27 5.00 -7.64
CA THR A 106 -8.70 4.83 -7.37
C THR A 106 -9.45 6.16 -7.40
N ILE A 107 -10.76 6.13 -7.68
CA ILE A 107 -11.60 7.35 -7.73
C ILE A 107 -11.44 8.22 -6.49
N THR A 108 -11.34 7.62 -5.31
CA THR A 108 -11.20 8.38 -4.05
C THR A 108 -9.92 9.22 -4.06
N LYS A 109 -8.80 8.65 -4.54
CA LYS A 109 -7.53 9.38 -4.65
C LYS A 109 -7.52 10.36 -5.80
N PHE A 110 -8.15 10.02 -6.92
CA PHE A 110 -8.33 10.96 -8.03
C PHE A 110 -9.12 12.21 -7.61
N ARG A 111 -10.17 12.06 -6.79
CA ARG A 111 -10.94 13.19 -6.24
C ARG A 111 -10.19 14.05 -5.23
N GLU A 112 -9.20 13.50 -4.52
CA GLU A 112 -8.33 14.31 -3.65
C GLU A 112 -7.33 15.14 -4.46
N PHE A 113 -7.03 14.72 -5.69
CA PHE A 113 -6.11 15.39 -6.59
C PHE A 113 -6.78 16.50 -7.41
N GLN A 114 -8.05 16.33 -7.79
CA GLN A 114 -8.88 17.38 -8.43
C GLN A 114 -9.19 18.52 -7.45
#